data_AF-A0A3A4PFP4-F1
#
_entry.id   AF-A0A3A4PFP4-F1
#
_cell.length_a   1.000
_cell.length_b   1.000
_cell.length_c   1.000
_cell.angle_alpha   90.00
_cell.angle_beta   90.00
_cell.angle_gamma   90.00
#
_symmetry.space_group_name_H-M   'P 1'
#
loop_
_entity.id
_entity.type
_entity.pdbx_description
1 polymer ?
#
loop_
_entity_poly.entity_id
_entity_poly.type
_entity_poly.pdbx_seq_one_letter_code
_entity_poly.pdbx_strand_id
1 'polypeptide(L)'
;MIVAGGRPVVARRRQVACIGDLCTGCAGSPVCAMFCPTDGALELVDDDSSFLFKRMRVNPEKCIGCRNCVTRGPLGAYIEGCPWNAITMVPLSDGEP
;
A
#
# COMPACT_ATOMS: atom_id res chain seq x y z
N MET A 1 -25.64 24.10 -11.93
CA MET A 1 -24.90 23.80 -10.69
C MET A 1 -23.53 23.30 -11.09
N ILE A 2 -22.51 24.15 -11.02
CA ILE A 2 -21.14 23.82 -11.42
C ILE A 2 -20.51 23.19 -10.18
N VAL A 3 -20.30 21.88 -10.18
CA VAL A 3 -19.62 21.20 -9.07
C VAL A 3 -18.14 21.58 -9.20
N ALA A 4 -17.69 22.52 -8.38
CA ALA A 4 -16.28 22.85 -8.20
C ALA A 4 -15.59 21.66 -7.50
N GLY A 5 -15.28 20.62 -8.27
CA GLY A 5 -14.56 19.43 -7.82
C GLY A 5 -13.06 19.69 -7.76
N GLY A 6 -12.63 20.66 -6.96
CA GLY A 6 -11.22 20.79 -6.60
C GLY A 6 -10.82 19.57 -5.76
N ARG A 7 -9.94 18.71 -6.28
CA ARG A 7 -9.37 17.62 -5.48
C ARG A 7 -8.69 18.26 -4.26
N PRO A 8 -9.05 17.88 -3.01
CA PRO A 8 -8.37 18.42 -1.84
C PRO A 8 -6.88 18.12 -1.97
N VAL A 9 -6.05 19.16 -1.91
CA VAL A 9 -4.59 19.05 -1.96
C VAL A 9 -4.14 18.47 -0.62
N VAL A 10 -4.17 17.14 -0.51
CA VAL A 10 -3.49 16.43 0.57
C VAL A 10 -2.02 16.84 0.53
N ALA A 11 -1.46 17.20 1.69
CA ALA A 11 -0.06 17.58 1.82
C ALA A 11 0.82 16.64 0.99
N ARG A 12 1.69 17.21 0.15
CA ARG A 12 2.49 16.45 -0.81
C ARG A 12 3.31 15.40 -0.08
N ARG A 13 2.83 14.15 -0.13
CA ARG A 13 3.50 12.96 0.39
C ARG A 13 4.88 12.86 -0.24
N ARG A 14 5.88 12.52 0.58
CA ARG A 14 7.28 12.38 0.12
C ARG A 14 7.57 10.99 -0.44
N GLN A 15 6.74 10.01 -0.11
CA GLN A 15 6.98 8.58 -0.39
C GLN A 15 5.64 7.86 -0.66
N VAL A 16 5.71 6.74 -1.39
CA VAL A 16 4.61 5.83 -1.70
C VAL A 16 5.06 4.39 -1.43
N ALA A 17 4.13 3.51 -1.08
CA ALA A 17 4.43 2.10 -0.90
C ALA A 17 4.47 1.37 -2.26
N CYS A 18 5.40 0.46 -2.45
CA CYS A 18 5.50 -0.42 -3.62
C CYS A 18 5.49 -1.88 -3.17
N ILE A 19 4.73 -2.72 -3.88
CA ILE A 19 4.62 -4.15 -3.61
C ILE A 19 5.61 -4.90 -4.51
N GLY A 20 6.59 -5.57 -3.90
CA GLY A 20 7.57 -6.43 -4.56
C GLY A 20 7.13 -7.89 -4.71
N ASP A 21 7.98 -8.69 -5.34
CA ASP A 21 7.60 -10.00 -5.90
C ASP A 21 7.41 -11.12 -4.88
N LEU A 22 7.85 -10.90 -3.64
CA LEU A 22 7.62 -11.84 -2.55
C LEU A 22 6.21 -11.71 -1.93
N CYS A 23 5.34 -10.89 -2.50
CA CYS A 23 4.00 -10.70 -1.98
C CYS A 23 3.11 -11.91 -2.30
N THR A 24 2.69 -12.62 -1.26
CA THR A 24 1.76 -13.76 -1.37
C THR A 24 0.30 -13.38 -1.07
N GLY A 25 0.02 -12.08 -0.94
CA GLY A 25 -1.30 -11.59 -0.53
C GLY A 25 -1.72 -12.07 0.86
N CYS A 26 -0.76 -12.54 1.68
CA CYS A 26 -1.00 -13.18 2.98
C CYS A 26 -2.08 -14.28 2.88
N ALA A 27 -2.05 -15.08 1.81
CA ALA A 27 -3.03 -16.13 1.53
C ALA A 27 -4.50 -15.67 1.56
N GLY A 28 -4.75 -14.41 1.14
CA GLY A 28 -6.09 -13.84 1.12
C GLY A 28 -6.48 -13.04 2.36
N SER A 29 -5.63 -12.97 3.38
CA SER A 29 -5.85 -12.18 4.59
C SER A 29 -4.81 -11.05 4.73
N PRO A 30 -4.95 -9.94 3.98
CA PRO A 30 -3.88 -8.95 3.84
C PRO A 30 -3.68 -8.13 5.12
N VAL A 31 -2.62 -8.46 5.86
CA VAL A 31 -2.25 -7.78 7.12
C VAL A 31 -1.94 -6.30 6.91
N CYS A 32 -1.25 -5.96 5.82
CA CYS A 32 -0.92 -4.58 5.49
C CYS A 32 -2.15 -3.69 5.28
N ALA A 33 -3.25 -4.23 4.74
CA ALA A 33 -4.49 -3.49 4.54
C ALA A 33 -5.16 -3.15 5.88
N MET A 34 -5.08 -4.03 6.88
CA MET A 34 -5.64 -3.78 8.22
C MET A 34 -4.98 -2.60 8.95
N PHE A 35 -3.70 -2.31 8.65
CA PHE A 35 -2.97 -1.21 9.28
C PHE A 35 -2.96 0.07 8.44
N CYS A 36 -3.42 0.01 7.19
CA CYS A 36 -3.50 1.18 6.33
C CYS A 36 -4.64 2.09 6.80
N PRO A 37 -4.36 3.36 7.15
CA PRO A 37 -5.40 4.27 7.61
C PRO A 37 -6.23 4.85 6.44
N THR A 38 -5.91 4.49 5.20
CA THR A 38 -6.55 5.05 4.01
C THR A 38 -7.25 3.95 3.22
N ASP A 39 -8.58 4.05 3.18
CA ASP A 39 -9.41 3.09 2.47
C ASP A 39 -9.10 3.06 0.96
N GLY A 40 -9.01 1.84 0.41
CA GLY A 40 -8.63 1.60 -0.98
C GLY A 40 -7.22 2.04 -1.38
N ALA A 41 -6.33 2.37 -0.43
CA ALA A 41 -4.91 2.57 -0.75
C ALA A 41 -4.15 1.25 -1.01
N LEU A 42 -4.68 0.13 -0.48
CA LEU A 42 -4.18 -1.22 -0.68
C LEU A 42 -5.35 -2.13 -1.08
N GLU A 43 -5.19 -2.83 -2.21
CA GLU A 43 -6.21 -3.71 -2.78
C GLU A 43 -5.59 -5.10 -3.01
N LEU A 44 -6.31 -6.16 -2.65
CA LEU A 44 -5.90 -7.53 -2.95
C LEU A 44 -6.40 -7.88 -4.35
N VAL A 45 -5.49 -8.15 -5.28
CA VAL A 45 -5.75 -8.44 -6.69
C VAL A 45 -5.24 -9.82 -7.07
N ASP A 46 -5.74 -10.38 -8.17
CA ASP A 46 -5.17 -11.60 -8.74
C ASP A 46 -3.75 -11.32 -9.27
N ASP A 47 -2.88 -12.33 -9.18
CA ASP A 47 -1.50 -12.23 -9.63
C ASP A 47 -1.31 -13.05 -10.92
N ASP A 48 -1.05 -12.36 -12.03
CA ASP A 48 -0.82 -13.03 -13.33
C ASP A 48 0.42 -13.94 -13.30
N SER A 49 1.36 -13.71 -12.37
CA SER A 49 2.58 -14.52 -12.21
C SER A 49 2.38 -15.74 -11.31
N SER A 50 1.25 -15.86 -10.63
CA SER A 50 0.99 -16.94 -9.66
C SER A 50 -0.51 -17.27 -9.59
N PHE A 51 -0.87 -18.50 -9.96
CA PHE A 51 -2.26 -18.99 -9.85
C PHE A 51 -2.69 -19.36 -8.43
N LEU A 52 -1.75 -19.56 -7.50
CA LEU A 52 -2.03 -19.98 -6.12
C LEU A 52 -2.21 -18.81 -5.15
N PHE A 53 -1.49 -17.73 -5.41
CA PHE A 53 -1.46 -16.56 -4.54
C PHE A 53 -2.01 -15.33 -5.24
N LYS A 54 -2.67 -14.48 -4.45
CA LYS A 54 -3.03 -13.12 -4.83
C LYS A 54 -1.91 -12.17 -4.46
N ARG A 55 -1.94 -10.96 -4.99
CA ARG A 55 -0.95 -9.91 -4.70
C ARG A 55 -1.62 -8.64 -4.21
N MET A 56 -0.90 -7.86 -3.42
CA MET A 56 -1.36 -6.51 -3.07
C MET A 56 -1.04 -5.53 -4.19
N ARG A 57 -1.94 -4.60 -4.45
CA ARG A 57 -1.72 -3.44 -5.30
C ARG A 57 -1.85 -2.17 -4.47
N VAL A 58 -0.91 -1.25 -4.62
CA VAL A 58 -1.00 0.08 -4.01
C VAL A 58 -1.69 1.03 -5.00
N ASN A 59 -2.70 1.76 -4.53
CA ASN A 59 -3.23 2.90 -5.26
C ASN A 59 -2.41 4.15 -4.91
N PRO A 60 -1.58 4.65 -5.84
CA PRO A 60 -0.68 5.76 -5.54
C PRO A 60 -1.41 7.07 -5.27
N GLU A 61 -2.60 7.28 -5.85
CA GLU A 61 -3.38 8.50 -5.61
C GLU A 61 -3.91 8.57 -4.18
N LYS A 62 -4.17 7.40 -3.58
CA LYS A 62 -4.72 7.27 -2.23
C LYS A 62 -3.65 7.05 -1.16
N CYS A 63 -2.52 6.43 -1.49
CA CYS A 63 -1.44 6.21 -0.54
C CYS A 63 -0.97 7.54 0.06
N ILE A 64 -0.97 7.70 1.38
CA ILE A 64 -0.52 8.94 2.06
C ILE A 64 0.92 8.87 2.60
N GLY A 65 1.64 7.78 2.35
CA GLY A 65 3.01 7.59 2.82
C GLY A 65 3.15 7.41 4.34
N CYS A 66 2.11 6.92 5.03
CA CYS A 66 2.10 6.76 6.50
C CYS A 66 3.03 5.66 7.05
N ARG A 67 3.53 4.77 6.19
CA ARG A 67 4.42 3.64 6.53
C ARG A 67 3.86 2.54 7.44
N ASN A 68 2.61 2.63 7.92
CA ASN A 68 2.03 1.61 8.80
C ASN A 68 2.09 0.18 8.21
N CYS A 69 1.94 0.05 6.89
CA CYS A 69 2.03 -1.22 6.17
C CYS A 69 3.42 -1.88 6.18
N VAL A 70 4.46 -1.16 6.62
CA VAL A 70 5.84 -1.66 6.76
C VAL A 70 6.38 -1.54 8.19
N THR A 71 5.63 -1.01 9.15
CA THR A 71 6.12 -0.81 10.53
C THR A 71 5.27 -1.46 11.61
N ARG A 72 4.05 -1.90 11.28
CA ARG A 72 3.10 -2.44 12.25
C ARG A 72 2.80 -3.90 11.98
N GLY A 73 3.03 -4.73 12.99
CA GLY A 73 2.71 -6.14 13.01
C GLY A 73 1.47 -6.44 13.86
N PRO A 74 0.95 -7.68 13.81
CA PRO A 74 -0.14 -8.12 14.67
C PRO A 74 0.23 -7.98 16.16
N LEU A 75 -0.78 -7.80 17.02
CA LEU A 75 -0.64 -7.73 18.49
C LEU A 75 0.27 -6.61 19.02
N GLY A 76 0.39 -5.49 18.29
CA GLY A 76 1.19 -4.34 18.73
C GLY A 76 2.71 -4.54 18.58
N ALA A 77 3.14 -5.62 17.93
CA ALA A 77 4.54 -5.80 17.54
C ALA A 77 4.96 -4.74 16.52
N TYR A 78 6.12 -4.12 16.73
CA TYR A 78 6.79 -3.35 15.70
C TYR A 78 7.59 -4.33 14.84
N ILE A 79 7.31 -4.36 13.54
CA ILE A 79 8.06 -5.17 12.58
C ILE A 79 8.73 -4.21 11.60
N GLU A 80 10.00 -4.44 11.31
CA GLU A 80 10.62 -3.79 10.15
C GLU A 80 10.21 -4.56 8.90
N GLY A 81 9.22 -4.02 8.20
CA GLY A 81 8.74 -4.52 6.92
C GLY A 81 7.51 -5.42 7.00
N CYS A 82 6.96 -5.70 5.82
CA CYS A 82 6.06 -6.84 5.61
C CYS A 82 6.75 -8.14 6.08
N PRO A 83 6.04 -9.14 6.63
CA PRO A 83 6.65 -10.42 7.04
C PRO A 83 7.38 -11.15 5.90
N TRP A 84 7.00 -10.88 4.64
CA TRP A 84 7.66 -11.38 3.44
C TRP A 84 8.73 -10.45 2.88
N ASN A 85 9.00 -9.35 3.58
CA ASN A 85 9.78 -8.20 3.10
C ASN A 85 9.35 -7.72 1.69
N ALA A 86 8.06 -7.86 1.37
CA ALA A 86 7.52 -7.62 0.04
C ALA A 86 6.99 -6.19 -0.18
N ILE A 87 7.20 -5.27 0.76
CA ILE A 87 6.70 -3.90 0.65
C ILE A 87 7.83 -2.94 1.00
N THR A 88 8.11 -2.00 0.10
CA THR A 88 9.08 -0.93 0.34
C THR A 88 8.45 0.45 0.17
N MET A 89 9.07 1.46 0.77
CA MET A 89 8.68 2.86 0.58
C MET A 89 9.62 3.50 -0.43
N VAL A 90 9.09 3.99 -1.54
CA VAL A 90 9.87 4.70 -2.57
C VAL A 90 9.57 6.20 -2.52
N PRO A 91 10.57 7.08 -2.76
CA PRO A 91 10.33 8.51 -2.90
C PRO A 91 9.42 8.80 -4.10
N LEU A 92 8.55 9.79 -3.97
CA LEU A 92 7.77 10.29 -5.10
C LEU A 92 8.62 11.28 -5.90
N SER A 93 9.23 10.81 -6.98
CA SER A 93 9.84 11.67 -8.00
C SER A 93 8.76 12.40 -8.81
N ASP A 94 9.09 13.54 -9.42
CA ASP A 94 8.17 14.44 -10.12
C ASP A 94 7.51 13.87 -11.40
N GLY A 95 7.45 12.55 -11.58
CA GLY A 95 7.02 11.95 -12.85
C GLY A 95 6.41 10.55 -12.82
N GLU A 96 6.53 9.77 -11.75
CA GLU A 96 5.84 8.47 -11.67
C GLU A 96 5.37 8.14 -10.24
N PRO A 97 4.18 7.52 -10.10
CA PRO A 97 3.71 6.93 -8.86
C PRO A 97 4.46 5.67 -8.41
#